data_AF-A0A7V8ADD7-F1
#
_entry.id   AF-A0A7V8ADD7-F1
#
_cell.length_a   1.000
_cell.length_b   1.000
_cell.length_c   1.000
_cell.angle_alpha   90.00
_cell.angle_beta   90.00
_cell.angle_gamma   90.00
#
_symmetry.space_group_name_H-M   'P 1'
#
loop_
_entity.id
_entity.type
_entity.pdbx_description
1 polymer ?
#
loop_
_entity_poly.entity_id
_entity_poly.type
_entity_poly.pdbx_seq_one_letter_code
_entity_poly.pdbx_strand_id
1 'polypeptide(L)'
;MFMNLNLKLVKFFSGALSLVLNTAVFAAMGTAVAFTMPQHDRVPVYEKIQEGRFPTRDDLETGMIKLGLKKPTIRYQARKLRQELERETRKTLDKLKADD
;
A
#
# COMPACT_ATOMS: atom_id res chain seq x y z
N MET A 1 -43.98 31.38 -9.61
CA MET A 1 -42.78 31.60 -8.77
C MET A 1 -42.43 30.37 -7.92
N PHE A 2 -43.38 29.72 -7.25
CA PHE A 2 -43.16 28.53 -6.41
C PHE A 2 -42.59 27.28 -7.12
N MET A 3 -42.97 27.03 -8.37
CA MET A 3 -42.54 25.86 -9.14
C MET A 3 -41.02 25.85 -9.44
N ASN A 4 -40.42 27.02 -9.65
CA ASN A 4 -38.97 27.16 -9.84
C ASN A 4 -38.17 27.00 -8.56
N LEU A 5 -38.79 27.28 -7.40
CA LEU A 5 -38.15 27.13 -6.09
C LEU A 5 -38.04 25.64 -5.72
N ASN A 6 -39.10 24.87 -5.98
CA ASN A 6 -39.11 23.41 -5.79
C ASN A 6 -38.11 22.70 -6.72
N LEU A 7 -38.02 23.11 -7.99
CA LEU A 7 -37.03 22.57 -8.93
C LEU A 7 -35.58 22.86 -8.52
N LYS A 8 -35.31 24.05 -7.95
CA LYS A 8 -33.97 24.38 -7.40
C LYS A 8 -33.65 23.56 -6.15
N LEU A 9 -34.63 23.34 -5.27
CA LEU A 9 -34.45 22.53 -4.06
C LEU A 9 -34.12 21.08 -4.43
N VAL A 10 -34.88 20.49 -5.35
CA VAL A 10 -34.66 19.10 -5.79
C VAL A 10 -33.29 18.94 -6.47
N LYS A 11 -32.87 19.92 -7.31
CA LYS A 11 -31.52 19.93 -7.90
C LYS A 11 -30.43 20.08 -6.84
N PHE A 12 -30.65 20.87 -5.80
CA PHE A 12 -29.71 21.04 -4.70
C PHE A 12 -29.53 19.75 -3.90
N PHE A 13 -30.62 19.08 -3.52
CA PHE A 13 -30.57 17.79 -2.84
C PHE A 13 -29.98 16.69 -3.72
N SER A 14 -30.31 16.66 -5.01
CA SER A 14 -29.73 15.72 -5.97
C SER A 14 -28.23 15.93 -6.15
N GLY A 15 -27.78 17.18 -6.25
CA GLY A 15 -26.36 17.53 -6.33
C GLY A 15 -25.60 17.19 -5.05
N ALA A 16 -26.16 17.53 -3.88
CA ALA A 16 -25.57 17.22 -2.57
C ALA A 16 -25.47 15.70 -2.34
N LEU A 17 -26.51 14.95 -2.71
CA LEU A 17 -26.52 13.49 -2.61
C LEU A 17 -25.47 12.84 -3.53
N SER A 18 -25.34 13.35 -4.76
CA SER A 18 -24.28 12.92 -5.69
C SER A 18 -22.88 13.18 -5.14
N LEU A 19 -22.69 14.31 -4.45
CA LEU A 19 -21.42 14.67 -3.84
C LEU A 19 -21.07 13.71 -2.70
N VAL A 20 -22.02 13.41 -1.81
CA VAL A 20 -21.84 12.43 -0.73
C VAL A 20 -21.52 11.03 -1.28
N LEU A 21 -22.25 10.59 -2.30
CA LEU A 21 -22.01 9.31 -2.96
C LEU A 21 -20.61 9.24 -3.59
N ASN A 22 -20.19 10.28 -4.30
CA ASN A 22 -18.85 10.34 -4.89
C ASN A 22 -17.76 10.33 -3.81
N THR A 23 -17.92 11.11 -2.74
CA THR A 23 -16.96 11.10 -1.62
C THR A 23 -16.86 9.73 -0.97
N ALA A 24 -17.99 9.03 -0.78
CA ALA A 24 -18.00 7.67 -0.24
C ALA A 24 -17.27 6.68 -1.17
N VAL A 25 -17.46 6.80 -2.48
CA VAL A 25 -16.76 5.96 -3.48
C VAL A 25 -15.26 6.23 -3.47
N PHE A 26 -14.82 7.49 -3.44
CA PHE A 26 -13.40 7.84 -3.36
C PHE A 26 -12.77 7.39 -2.04
N ALA A 27 -13.48 7.50 -0.92
CA ALA A 27 -13.03 6.99 0.37
C ALA A 27 -12.88 5.46 0.36
N ALA A 28 -13.84 4.75 -0.25
CA ALA A 28 -13.79 3.30 -0.44
C ALA A 28 -12.62 2.87 -1.35
N MET A 29 -12.38 3.59 -2.44
CA MET A 29 -11.20 3.36 -3.30
C MET A 29 -9.89 3.62 -2.55
N GLY A 30 -9.81 4.72 -1.81
CA GLY A 30 -8.62 5.06 -1.02
C GLY A 30 -8.30 4.00 0.05
N THR A 31 -9.32 3.50 0.74
CA THR A 31 -9.16 2.41 1.71
C THR A 31 -8.80 1.08 1.04
N ALA A 32 -9.44 0.73 -0.08
CA ALA A 32 -9.10 -0.47 -0.83
C ALA A 32 -7.63 -0.46 -1.28
N VAL A 33 -7.13 0.69 -1.77
CA VAL A 33 -5.72 0.86 -2.12
C VAL A 33 -4.84 0.72 -0.88
N ALA A 34 -5.19 1.35 0.25
CA ALA A 34 -4.41 1.26 1.49
C ALA A 34 -4.31 -0.19 2.02
N PHE A 35 -5.39 -0.97 1.95
CA PHE A 35 -5.42 -2.37 2.40
C PHE A 35 -4.77 -3.35 1.42
N THR A 36 -4.78 -3.05 0.12
CA THR A 36 -4.17 -3.92 -0.90
C THR A 36 -2.72 -3.55 -1.20
N MET A 37 -2.23 -2.40 -0.71
CA MET A 37 -0.84 -2.00 -0.86
C MET A 37 0.05 -2.95 -0.03
N PRO A 38 1.02 -3.65 -0.65
CA PRO A 38 1.84 -4.62 0.06
C PRO A 38 2.82 -3.92 1.02
N GLN A 39 2.40 -3.78 2.27
CA GLN A 39 3.24 -3.33 3.38
C GLN A 39 4.10 -4.51 3.87
N HIS A 40 5.24 -4.73 3.22
CA HIS A 40 6.23 -5.70 3.72
C HIS A 40 6.91 -5.19 5.02
N ASP A 41 6.86 -3.89 5.25
CA ASP A 41 7.15 -3.27 6.54
C ASP A 41 5.82 -2.89 7.19
N ARG A 42 5.64 -3.21 8.46
CA ARG A 42 4.49 -2.78 9.28
C ARG A 42 4.46 -1.25 9.53
N VAL A 43 5.22 -0.48 8.74
CA VAL A 43 5.33 0.96 8.85
C VAL A 43 4.42 1.58 7.79
N PRO A 44 3.38 2.32 8.18
CA PRO A 44 2.50 3.00 7.24
C PRO A 44 3.26 4.03 6.39
N VAL A 45 2.76 4.26 5.17
CA VAL A 45 3.41 5.11 4.16
C VAL A 45 3.60 6.55 4.64
N TYR A 46 2.64 7.10 5.41
CA TYR A 46 2.75 8.46 5.93
C TYR A 46 3.93 8.62 6.89
N GLU A 47 4.19 7.61 7.71
CA GLU A 47 5.27 7.60 8.69
C GLU A 47 6.63 7.53 7.98
N LYS A 48 6.72 6.75 6.89
CA LYS A 48 7.91 6.74 6.01
C LYS A 48 8.20 8.12 5.40
N ILE A 49 7.16 8.84 4.96
CA ILE A 49 7.31 10.18 4.37
C ILE A 49 7.72 11.21 5.44
N GLN A 50 7.13 11.15 6.64
CA GLN A 50 7.51 12.01 7.77
C GLN A 50 8.96 11.78 8.21
N GLU A 51 9.43 10.54 8.14
CA GLU A 51 10.82 10.17 8.43
C GLU A 51 11.79 10.48 7.26
N GLY A 52 11.32 11.07 6.16
CA GLY A 52 12.15 11.38 4.99
C GLY A 52 12.65 10.13 4.24
N ARG A 53 12.03 8.97 4.45
CA ARG A 53 12.35 7.74 3.72
C ARG A 53 11.62 7.72 2.38
N PHE A 54 12.32 8.12 1.35
CA PHE A 54 11.83 8.06 -0.02
C PHE A 54 12.17 6.72 -0.69
N PRO A 55 11.39 6.29 -1.71
CA PRO A 55 11.69 5.07 -2.46
C PRO A 55 13.09 5.15 -3.06
N THR A 56 13.92 4.16 -2.76
CA THR A 56 15.23 4.01 -3.37
C THR A 56 15.12 3.30 -4.72
N ARG A 57 16.21 3.30 -5.48
CA ARG A 57 16.29 2.58 -6.76
C ARG A 57 15.97 1.09 -6.60
N ASP A 58 16.38 0.48 -5.48
CA ASP A 58 16.10 -0.90 -5.14
C ASP A 58 14.60 -1.16 -4.87
N ASP A 59 13.92 -0.20 -4.24
CA ASP A 59 12.47 -0.30 -3.96
C ASP A 59 11.67 -0.26 -5.27
N LEU A 60 12.08 0.61 -6.20
CA LEU A 60 11.50 0.70 -7.54
C LEU A 60 11.74 -0.59 -8.33
N GLU A 61 12.96 -1.13 -8.32
CA GLU A 61 13.29 -2.39 -9.00
C GLU A 61 12.47 -3.57 -8.43
N THR A 62 12.32 -3.62 -7.10
CA THR A 62 11.50 -4.62 -6.42
C THR A 62 10.02 -4.49 -6.78
N GLY A 63 9.50 -3.25 -6.85
CA GLY A 63 8.13 -2.97 -7.28
C GLY A 63 7.87 -3.40 -8.73
N MET A 64 8.81 -3.11 -9.63
CA MET A 64 8.74 -3.53 -11.04
C MET A 64 8.70 -5.05 -11.21
N ILE A 65 9.51 -5.78 -10.43
CA ILE A 65 9.51 -7.26 -10.42
C ILE A 65 8.15 -7.82 -9.95
N LYS A 66 7.56 -7.25 -8.88
CA LYS A 66 6.23 -7.67 -8.39
C LYS A 66 5.12 -7.42 -9.40
N LEU A 67 5.22 -6.34 -10.19
CA LEU A 67 4.27 -6.00 -11.25
C LEU A 67 4.51 -6.79 -12.55
N GLY A 68 5.51 -7.69 -12.58
CA GLY A 68 5.84 -8.49 -13.76
C GLY A 68 6.55 -7.71 -14.88
N LEU A 69 6.97 -6.47 -14.61
CA LEU A 69 7.59 -5.55 -15.57
C LEU A 69 9.12 -5.74 -15.56
N LYS A 70 9.59 -6.79 -16.26
CA LYS A 70 11.00 -7.14 -16.58
C LYS A 70 11.92 -7.62 -15.44
N LYS A 71 12.77 -8.59 -15.81
CA LYS A 71 13.69 -9.41 -14.98
C LYS A 71 15.13 -8.89 -15.04
N PRO A 72 15.84 -8.91 -13.89
CA PRO A 72 17.11 -9.62 -13.79
C PRO A 72 16.96 -10.70 -12.71
N THR A 73 16.43 -11.85 -13.14
CA THR A 73 16.01 -12.99 -12.30
C THR A 73 17.07 -13.44 -11.28
N ILE A 74 18.36 -13.27 -11.62
CA ILE A 74 19.47 -13.83 -10.85
C ILE A 74 19.74 -13.05 -9.56
N ARG A 75 19.74 -11.70 -9.60
CA ARG A 75 20.03 -10.88 -8.41
C ARG A 75 18.93 -10.96 -7.37
N TYR A 76 17.67 -10.96 -7.80
CA TYR A 76 16.52 -11.06 -6.91
C TYR A 76 16.46 -12.44 -6.23
N GLN A 77 16.65 -13.53 -7.00
CA GLN A 77 16.70 -14.88 -6.43
C GLN A 77 17.86 -15.03 -5.45
N ALA A 78 19.05 -14.54 -5.78
CA ALA A 78 20.21 -14.58 -4.88
C ALA A 78 19.98 -13.77 -3.58
N ARG A 79 19.32 -12.60 -3.66
CA ARG A 79 18.99 -11.77 -2.49
C ARG A 79 17.94 -12.45 -1.60
N LYS A 80 16.92 -13.07 -2.21
CA LYS A 80 15.91 -13.85 -1.47
C LYS A 80 16.52 -15.07 -0.80
N LEU A 81 17.39 -15.80 -1.51
CA LEU A 81 18.08 -16.97 -0.97
C LEU A 81 18.99 -16.60 0.21
N ARG A 82 19.72 -15.47 0.11
CA ARG A 82 20.53 -14.94 1.23
C ARG A 82 19.68 -14.59 2.44
N GLN A 83 18.53 -13.94 2.24
CA GLN A 83 17.62 -13.61 3.35
C GLN A 83 17.01 -14.86 4.01
N GLU A 84 16.67 -15.91 3.24
CA GLU A 84 16.22 -17.19 3.79
C GLU A 84 17.34 -17.85 4.60
N LEU A 85 18.57 -17.87 4.07
CA LEU A 85 19.73 -18.44 4.75
C LEU A 85 20.06 -17.72 6.05
N GLU A 86 20.00 -16.38 6.07
CA GLU A 86 20.19 -15.57 7.29
C GLU A 86 19.10 -15.82 8.34
N ARG A 87 17.86 -16.05 7.91
CA ARG A 87 16.76 -16.38 8.83
C ARG A 87 16.93 -17.77 9.43
N GLU A 88 17.35 -18.74 8.64
CA GLU A 88 17.60 -20.10 9.13
C GLU A 88 18.80 -20.14 10.08
N THR A 89 19.90 -19.46 9.72
CA THR A 89 21.08 -19.37 10.60
C THR A 89 20.78 -18.64 11.90
N ARG A 90 19.97 -17.57 11.89
CA ARG A 90 19.51 -16.94 13.14
C ARG A 90 18.66 -17.89 13.97
N LYS A 91 17.71 -18.61 13.36
CA LYS A 91 16.88 -19.58 14.08
C LYS A 91 17.70 -20.72 14.69
N THR A 92 18.73 -21.21 14.01
CA THR A 92 19.61 -22.25 14.58
C THR A 92 20.51 -21.67 15.67
N LEU A 93 21.03 -20.45 15.50
CA LEU A 93 21.81 -19.77 16.53
C LEU A 93 20.98 -19.49 17.81
N ASP A 94 19.73 -19.07 17.65
CA ASP A 94 18.81 -18.84 18.76
C ASP A 94 18.44 -20.14 19.50
N LYS A 95 18.32 -21.25 18.77
CA LYS A 95 18.14 -22.58 19.38
C LYS A 95 19.38 -23.02 20.16
N LEU A 96 20.57 -22.84 19.59
CA LEU A 96 21.83 -23.17 20.27
C LEU A 96 22.04 -22.34 21.54
N LYS A 97 21.64 -21.06 21.55
CA LYS A 97 21.67 -20.21 22.74
C LYS A 97 20.62 -20.53 23.80
N ALA A 98 19.57 -21.26 23.45
CA ALA A 98 18.51 -21.65 24.37
C ALA A 98 18.77 -23.03 25.01
N ASP A 99 19.69 -23.82 24.43
CA ASP A 99 20.15 -25.11 24.93
C ASP A 99 21.42 -25.00 25.83
N ASP A 100 21.99 -23.79 25.99
CA ASP A 100 22.99 -23.40 27.01
C ASP A 100 22.30 -22.68 28.19
#